data_AF-A0A3S0ZKS9-F1
#
_entry.id   AF-A0A3S0ZKS9-F1
#
_cell.length_a   1.000
_cell.length_b   1.000
_cell.length_c   1.000
_cell.angle_alpha   90.00
_cell.angle_beta   90.00
_cell.angle_gamma   90.00
#
_symmetry.space_group_name_H-M   'P 1'
#
loop_
_entity.id
_entity.type
_entity.pdbx_description
1 polymer ?
#
loop_
_entity_poly.entity_id
_entity_poly.type
_entity_poly.pdbx_seq_one_letter_code
_entity_poly.pdbx_strand_id
1 'polypeptide(L)'
;MTIVDLVSFSGYHYTLETFAESRSTKWVSEAFHGGNIYITGNPPGPWDIPANPPQLFHSSKIELEVPNTASVKPCHKCRGRGSTMCGFCHGRGRRNCFRCSGTGRRTEFRDGSSEQVSCGCMGGQEWCSSCNGRGMNECRKCSGRGNLRWFIQLTVKW
;
A
#
# COMPACT_ATOMS: atom_id res chain seq x y z
N MET A 1 43.32 -26.49 56.16
CA MET A 1 41.87 -26.23 56.02
C MET A 1 41.17 -27.57 56.05
N THR A 2 40.40 -27.85 57.10
CA THR A 2 39.69 -29.13 57.29
C THR A 2 38.20 -28.89 57.09
N ILE A 3 37.59 -29.62 56.15
CA ILE A 3 36.14 -29.61 55.93
C ILE A 3 35.48 -30.45 57.03
N VAL A 4 34.47 -29.90 57.70
CA VAL A 4 33.87 -30.46 58.91
C VAL A 4 32.56 -31.21 58.65
N ASP A 5 31.82 -30.85 57.60
CA ASP A 5 30.56 -31.49 57.22
C ASP A 5 30.20 -31.19 55.75
N LEU A 6 29.50 -32.12 55.09
CA LEU A 6 29.01 -32.02 53.71
C LEU A 6 27.53 -32.37 53.68
N VAL A 7 26.67 -31.36 53.63
CA VAL A 7 25.21 -31.53 53.60
C VAL A 7 24.73 -31.41 52.16
N SER A 8 24.22 -32.52 51.59
CA SER A 8 23.63 -32.50 50.25
C SER A 8 22.17 -32.01 50.32
N PHE A 9 21.82 -31.05 49.49
CA PHE A 9 20.44 -30.62 49.28
C PHE A 9 20.10 -30.76 47.79
N SER A 10 18.87 -31.16 47.50
CA SER A 10 18.34 -31.21 46.14
C SER A 10 17.93 -29.80 45.69
N GLY A 11 18.67 -29.25 44.73
CA GLY A 11 18.29 -28.01 44.04
C GLY A 11 17.53 -28.34 42.76
N TYR A 12 16.35 -27.74 42.58
CA TYR A 12 15.60 -27.83 41.32
C TYR A 12 15.96 -26.63 40.46
N HIS A 13 16.35 -26.89 39.21
CA HIS A 13 16.49 -25.87 38.18
C HIS A 13 15.29 -25.98 37.24
N TYR A 14 14.47 -24.94 37.14
CA TYR A 14 13.36 -24.88 36.20
C TYR A 14 13.48 -23.64 35.31
N THR A 15 12.98 -23.78 34.09
CA THR A 15 12.85 -22.68 33.13
C THR A 15 11.36 -22.53 32.83
N LEU A 16 10.85 -21.31 32.99
CA LEU A 16 9.46 -20.99 32.68
C LEU A 16 9.41 -20.22 31.37
N GLU A 17 8.84 -20.84 30.33
CA GLU A 17 8.58 -20.20 29.06
C GLU A 17 7.10 -19.80 28.99
N THR A 18 6.82 -18.55 28.64
CA THR A 18 5.46 -18.04 28.51
C THR A 18 5.10 -17.86 27.05
N PHE A 19 3.86 -18.22 26.71
CA PHE A 19 3.32 -18.11 25.37
C PHE A 19 1.95 -17.47 25.49
N ALA A 20 1.80 -16.26 24.97
CA ALA A 20 0.61 -15.44 25.20
C ALA A 20 0.06 -14.93 23.87
N GLU A 21 -1.24 -15.05 23.69
CA GLU A 21 -1.91 -14.56 22.49
C GLU A 21 -2.46 -13.15 22.72
N SER A 22 -2.25 -12.26 21.76
CA SER A 22 -2.86 -10.93 21.71
C SER A 22 -3.59 -10.72 20.39
N ARG A 23 -4.80 -10.15 20.47
CA ARG A 23 -5.66 -9.88 19.32
C ARG A 23 -5.94 -8.39 19.17
N SER A 24 -5.91 -7.89 17.95
CA SER A 24 -6.26 -6.50 17.62
C SER A 24 -7.01 -6.43 16.28
N THR A 25 -7.91 -5.46 16.13
CA THR A 25 -8.71 -5.30 14.92
C THR A 25 -8.48 -3.92 14.30
N LYS A 26 -8.50 -3.85 12.97
CA LYS A 26 -8.45 -2.59 12.22
C LYS A 26 -9.27 -2.68 10.94
N TRP A 27 -9.79 -1.54 10.49
CA TRP A 27 -10.38 -1.45 9.15
C TRP A 27 -9.28 -1.42 8.10
N VAL A 28 -9.42 -2.25 7.07
CA VAL A 28 -8.56 -2.26 5.89
C VAL A 28 -9.39 -2.16 4.62
N SER A 29 -8.73 -1.77 3.53
CA SER A 29 -9.38 -1.61 2.23
C SER A 29 -8.46 -2.08 1.11
N GLU A 30 -9.00 -2.83 0.16
CA GLU A 30 -8.30 -3.30 -1.03
C GLU A 30 -9.08 -2.96 -2.32
N ALA A 31 -8.43 -3.09 -3.48
CA ALA A 31 -9.10 -2.89 -4.76
C ALA A 31 -10.20 -3.94 -4.94
N PHE A 32 -11.40 -3.53 -5.33
CA PHE A 32 -12.49 -4.48 -5.55
C PHE A 32 -12.37 -5.08 -6.95
N HIS A 33 -12.02 -6.37 -7.03
CA HIS A 33 -11.81 -7.10 -8.29
C HIS A 33 -13.10 -7.67 -8.90
N GLY A 34 -14.25 -7.47 -8.25
CA GLY A 34 -15.52 -8.12 -8.58
C GLY A 34 -15.84 -9.26 -7.62
N GLY A 35 -17.00 -9.89 -7.81
CA GLY A 35 -17.51 -10.95 -6.95
C GLY A 35 -18.63 -10.49 -6.03
N ASN A 36 -19.40 -11.44 -5.52
CA ASN A 36 -20.50 -11.16 -4.59
C ASN A 36 -19.98 -11.10 -3.16
N ILE A 37 -20.39 -10.08 -2.41
CA ILE A 37 -20.19 -10.04 -0.96
C ILE A 37 -21.43 -10.63 -0.32
N TYR A 38 -21.28 -11.79 0.29
CA TYR A 38 -22.34 -12.42 1.07
C TYR A 38 -22.15 -12.08 2.55
N ILE A 39 -23.12 -11.37 3.12
CA ILE A 39 -23.21 -11.14 4.56
C ILE A 39 -24.31 -12.06 5.06
N THR A 40 -23.95 -13.16 5.69
CA THR A 40 -24.88 -14.21 6.11
C THR A 40 -25.27 -14.11 7.58
N GLY A 41 -24.70 -13.16 8.32
CA GLY A 41 -25.03 -12.94 9.72
C GLY A 41 -24.27 -11.78 10.33
N ASN A 42 -24.27 -11.72 11.67
CA ASN A 42 -23.52 -10.72 12.41
C ASN A 42 -22.00 -11.04 12.39
N PRO A 43 -21.14 -10.01 12.46
CA PRO A 43 -19.71 -10.21 12.64
C PRO A 43 -19.41 -10.93 13.97
N PRO A 44 -18.58 -11.99 13.98
CA PRO A 44 -18.14 -12.63 15.22
C PRO A 44 -17.21 -11.71 16.02
N GLY A 45 -17.09 -11.94 17.32
CA GLY A 45 -16.11 -11.26 18.16
C GLY A 45 -14.67 -11.67 17.80
N PRO A 46 -13.66 -10.85 18.16
CA PRO A 46 -12.26 -11.16 17.83
C PRO A 46 -11.77 -12.52 18.35
N TRP A 47 -12.31 -13.00 19.48
CA TRP A 47 -11.95 -14.27 20.11
C TRP A 47 -12.75 -15.48 19.60
N ASP A 48 -13.88 -15.25 18.94
CA ASP A 48 -14.73 -16.30 18.34
C ASP A 48 -14.16 -16.81 17.00
N ILE A 49 -13.15 -16.12 16.46
CA ILE A 49 -12.49 -16.48 15.21
C ILE A 49 -11.36 -17.48 15.52
N PRO A 50 -11.35 -18.70 14.93
CA PRO A 50 -10.29 -19.66 15.17
C PRO A 50 -8.96 -19.14 14.62
N ALA A 51 -7.93 -19.19 15.44
CA ALA A 51 -6.57 -18.80 15.10
C ALA A 51 -5.60 -19.75 15.80
N ASN A 52 -4.74 -20.41 15.05
CA ASN A 52 -3.75 -21.32 15.58
C ASN A 52 -2.34 -20.77 15.33
N PRO A 53 -1.45 -20.82 16.33
CA PRO A 53 -0.07 -20.43 16.12
C PRO A 53 0.63 -21.39 15.14
N PRO A 54 1.46 -20.90 14.21
CA PRO A 54 2.26 -21.76 13.33
C PRO A 54 3.22 -22.66 14.12
N GLN A 55 3.76 -22.14 15.21
CA GLN A 55 4.70 -22.83 16.08
C GLN A 55 4.53 -22.32 17.52
N LEU A 56 4.46 -23.25 18.49
CA LEU A 56 4.37 -22.91 19.92
C LEU A 56 5.70 -22.36 20.43
N PHE A 57 5.65 -21.42 21.38
CA PHE A 57 6.82 -20.76 21.98
C PHE A 57 7.68 -19.96 21.00
N HIS A 58 7.12 -19.56 19.85
CA HIS A 58 7.77 -18.69 18.88
C HIS A 58 6.89 -17.48 18.56
N SER A 59 7.52 -16.29 18.55
CA SER A 59 6.83 -15.07 18.17
C SER A 59 6.34 -15.14 16.73
N SER A 60 5.03 -15.02 16.55
CA SER A 60 4.40 -15.16 15.25
C SER A 60 3.19 -14.24 15.13
N LYS A 61 2.80 -13.95 13.88
CA LYS A 61 1.69 -13.04 13.58
C LYS A 61 0.93 -13.57 12.37
N ILE A 62 -0.40 -13.62 12.49
CA ILE A 62 -1.29 -13.83 11.35
C ILE A 62 -2.28 -12.68 11.21
N GLU A 63 -2.76 -12.49 9.99
CA GLU A 63 -3.79 -11.52 9.65
C GLU A 63 -4.95 -12.25 8.98
N LEU A 64 -6.14 -12.14 9.58
CA LEU A 64 -7.36 -12.80 9.13
C LEU A 64 -8.42 -11.74 8.83
N GLU A 65 -9.26 -11.99 7.85
CA GLU A 65 -10.48 -11.20 7.65
C GLU A 65 -11.55 -11.64 8.66
N VAL A 66 -12.22 -10.68 9.30
CA VAL A 66 -13.38 -10.94 10.15
C VAL A 66 -14.59 -11.23 9.25
N PRO A 67 -15.22 -12.42 9.35
CA PRO A 67 -16.39 -12.78 8.57
C PRO A 67 -17.52 -11.77 8.70
N ASN A 68 -18.36 -11.63 7.66
CA ASN A 68 -19.53 -10.75 7.63
C ASN A 68 -19.23 -9.24 7.83
N THR A 69 -17.98 -8.79 7.67
CA THR A 69 -17.63 -7.36 7.78
C THR A 69 -17.31 -6.70 6.44
N ALA A 70 -17.24 -7.48 5.37
CA ALA A 70 -16.90 -6.99 4.05
C ALA A 70 -17.98 -6.05 3.48
N SER A 71 -17.56 -4.96 2.85
CA SER A 71 -18.45 -4.01 2.17
C SER A 71 -17.74 -3.36 0.97
N VAL A 72 -18.48 -3.02 -0.08
CA VAL A 72 -17.93 -2.26 -1.22
C VAL A 72 -18.31 -0.79 -1.09
N LYS A 73 -17.34 0.09 -1.22
CA LYS A 73 -17.56 1.54 -1.27
C LYS A 73 -16.80 2.16 -2.44
N PRO A 74 -17.30 3.27 -3.03
CA PRO A 74 -16.54 4.04 -3.99
C PRO A 74 -15.17 4.43 -3.45
N CYS A 75 -14.15 4.34 -4.29
CA CYS A 75 -12.80 4.69 -3.90
C CYS A 75 -12.73 6.18 -3.53
N HIS A 76 -12.36 6.48 -2.28
CA HIS A 76 -12.26 7.85 -1.78
C HIS A 76 -11.22 8.68 -2.55
N LYS A 77 -10.18 8.05 -3.12
CA LYS A 77 -9.10 8.75 -3.82
C LYS A 77 -9.48 9.22 -5.23
N CYS A 78 -10.25 8.42 -5.98
CA CYS A 78 -10.72 8.80 -7.32
C CYS A 78 -12.22 9.11 -7.40
N ARG A 79 -12.92 9.06 -6.25
CA ARG A 79 -14.38 9.25 -6.14
C ARG A 79 -15.16 8.37 -7.11
N GLY A 80 -14.80 7.08 -7.18
CA GLY A 80 -15.47 6.13 -8.08
C GLY A 80 -14.96 6.10 -9.52
N ARG A 81 -14.12 7.05 -9.96
CA ARG A 81 -13.75 7.18 -11.39
C ARG A 81 -12.79 6.11 -11.91
N GLY A 82 -12.04 5.45 -11.05
CA GLY A 82 -10.94 4.55 -11.44
C GLY A 82 -9.68 5.26 -11.93
N SER A 83 -9.74 6.56 -12.22
CA SER A 83 -8.61 7.37 -12.67
C SER A 83 -8.42 8.62 -11.80
N THR A 84 -7.20 9.14 -11.80
CA THR A 84 -6.82 10.40 -11.14
C THR A 84 -6.13 11.30 -12.14
N MET A 85 -6.34 12.61 -12.04
CA MET A 85 -5.68 13.58 -12.91
C MET A 85 -4.15 13.41 -12.84
N CYS A 86 -3.49 13.42 -13.99
CA CYS A 86 -2.03 13.36 -14.02
C CYS A 86 -1.47 14.62 -13.35
N GLY A 87 -0.78 14.43 -12.22
CA GLY A 87 -0.27 15.52 -11.40
C GLY A 87 0.77 16.40 -12.09
N PHE A 88 1.46 15.91 -13.12
CA PHE A 88 2.48 16.71 -13.79
C PHE A 88 2.20 17.22 -15.20
N CYS A 89 1.05 16.88 -15.79
CA CYS A 89 0.49 17.71 -16.87
C CYS A 89 -0.84 18.37 -16.48
N HIS A 90 -1.29 18.23 -15.24
CA HIS A 90 -2.57 18.74 -14.72
C HIS A 90 -3.75 18.46 -15.66
N GLY A 91 -3.85 17.23 -16.18
CA GLY A 91 -4.94 16.86 -17.08
C GLY A 91 -4.73 17.19 -18.57
N ARG A 92 -3.72 17.98 -18.94
CA ARG A 92 -3.54 18.46 -20.33
C ARG A 92 -3.04 17.40 -21.31
N GLY A 93 -2.46 16.30 -20.83
CA GLY A 93 -1.80 15.28 -21.67
C GLY A 93 -0.48 15.73 -22.29
N ARG A 94 -0.16 17.02 -22.26
CA ARG A 94 1.08 17.61 -22.79
C ARG A 94 1.75 18.49 -21.74
N ARG A 95 3.05 18.70 -21.91
CA ARG A 95 3.87 19.61 -21.09
C ARG A 95 4.68 20.51 -22.00
N ASN A 96 5.19 21.59 -21.44
CA ASN A 96 6.17 22.41 -22.14
C ASN A 96 7.42 21.56 -22.35
N CYS A 97 7.94 21.59 -23.57
CA CYS A 97 9.19 20.93 -23.91
C CYS A 97 10.30 21.53 -23.05
N PHE A 98 10.99 20.69 -22.28
CA PHE A 98 12.06 21.13 -21.39
C PHE A 98 13.19 21.84 -22.16
N ARG A 99 13.45 21.44 -23.41
CA ARG A 99 14.56 21.97 -24.22
C ARG A 99 14.34 23.42 -24.69
N CYS A 100 13.09 23.85 -24.88
CA CYS A 100 12.77 25.21 -25.31
C CYS A 100 11.85 25.94 -24.32
N SER A 101 11.58 25.36 -23.15
CA SER A 101 10.69 25.93 -22.13
C SER A 101 9.32 26.40 -22.65
N GLY A 102 8.78 25.74 -23.69
CA GLY A 102 7.49 26.12 -24.28
C GLY A 102 7.54 27.07 -25.48
N THR A 103 8.68 27.63 -25.87
CA THR A 103 8.77 28.62 -26.97
C THR A 103 8.73 27.99 -28.37
N GLY A 104 9.01 26.68 -28.48
CA GLY A 104 9.15 25.97 -29.76
C GLY A 104 10.47 26.26 -30.50
N ARG A 105 11.31 27.14 -29.97
CA ARG A 105 12.59 27.54 -30.56
C ARG A 105 13.70 27.48 -29.52
N ARG A 106 14.92 27.19 -29.95
CA ARG A 106 16.11 27.17 -29.09
C ARG A 106 17.19 28.05 -29.69
N THR A 107 17.99 28.66 -28.83
CA THR A 107 19.18 29.39 -29.26
C THR A 107 20.30 28.37 -29.49
N GLU A 108 20.86 28.33 -30.69
CA GLU A 108 22.12 27.66 -30.97
C GLU A 108 23.22 28.70 -31.20
N PHE A 109 24.41 28.43 -30.70
CA PHE A 109 25.59 29.23 -30.98
C PHE A 109 26.41 28.53 -32.05
N ARG A 110 26.58 29.18 -33.20
CA ARG A 110 27.43 28.73 -34.31
C ARG A 110 28.26 29.92 -34.79
N ASP A 111 29.55 29.69 -34.99
CA ASP A 111 30.48 30.67 -35.56
C ASP A 111 30.45 32.05 -34.88
N GLY A 112 30.35 32.07 -33.54
CA GLY A 112 30.34 33.31 -32.74
C GLY A 112 29.03 34.09 -32.78
N SER A 113 27.99 33.59 -33.44
CA SER A 113 26.66 34.19 -33.50
C SER A 113 25.59 33.31 -32.82
N SER A 114 24.53 33.93 -32.30
CA SER A 114 23.39 33.22 -31.72
C SER A 114 22.22 33.20 -32.71
N GLU A 115 21.77 32.01 -33.12
CA GLU A 115 20.62 31.84 -34.01
C GLU A 115 19.46 31.13 -33.30
N GLN A 116 18.24 31.55 -33.64
CA GLN A 116 17.01 30.88 -33.18
C GLN A 116 16.63 29.77 -34.15
N VAL A 117 16.81 28.53 -33.72
CA VAL A 117 16.46 27.35 -34.52
C VAL A 117 15.22 26.66 -33.96
N SER A 118 14.48 25.95 -34.81
CA SER A 118 13.36 25.11 -34.36
C SER A 118 13.85 24.07 -33.36
N CYS A 119 13.11 23.90 -32.27
CA CYS A 119 13.45 22.91 -31.25
C CYS A 119 13.08 21.47 -31.66
N GLY A 120 12.34 21.28 -32.77
CA GLY A 120 11.88 19.97 -33.24
C GLY A 120 10.79 19.33 -32.36
N CYS A 121 10.23 20.08 -31.41
CA CYS A 121 9.08 19.67 -30.60
C CYS A 121 7.76 20.12 -31.25
N MET A 122 6.62 19.73 -30.67
CA MET A 122 5.30 20.11 -31.17
C MET A 122 4.95 21.54 -30.77
N GLY A 123 5.59 22.52 -31.42
CA GLY A 123 5.33 23.95 -31.19
C GLY A 123 5.60 24.40 -29.76
N GLY A 124 6.63 23.83 -29.12
CA GLY A 124 6.97 24.11 -27.73
C GLY A 124 6.41 23.08 -26.73
N GLN A 125 5.62 22.11 -27.17
CA GLN A 125 5.05 21.08 -26.31
C GLN A 125 5.61 19.68 -26.59
N GLU A 126 5.54 18.84 -25.57
CA GLU A 126 5.84 17.41 -25.63
C GLU A 126 4.74 16.59 -24.94
N TRP A 127 4.59 15.34 -25.36
CA TRP A 127 3.67 14.42 -24.71
C TRP A 127 4.09 14.19 -23.26
N CYS A 128 3.11 14.21 -22.35
CA CYS A 128 3.37 13.89 -20.97
C CYS A 128 3.70 12.40 -20.83
N SER A 129 4.99 12.07 -20.66
CA SER A 129 5.48 10.71 -20.44
C SER A 129 4.81 10.01 -19.26
N SER A 130 4.51 10.74 -18.17
CA SER A 130 3.86 10.14 -16.99
C SER A 130 2.47 9.56 -17.26
N CYS A 131 1.72 10.08 -18.23
CA CYS A 131 0.36 9.61 -18.55
C CYS A 131 0.22 9.11 -19.99
N ASN A 132 1.31 9.09 -20.75
CA ASN A 132 1.36 8.80 -22.18
C ASN A 132 0.32 9.61 -22.96
N GLY A 133 0.22 10.91 -22.68
CA GLY A 133 -0.71 11.79 -23.40
C GLY A 133 -2.16 11.77 -22.93
N ARG A 134 -2.56 10.86 -22.05
CA ARG A 134 -3.98 10.70 -21.64
C ARG A 134 -4.51 11.81 -20.73
N GLY A 135 -3.62 12.56 -20.07
CA GLY A 135 -4.01 13.54 -19.05
C GLY A 135 -4.48 12.93 -17.72
N MET A 136 -4.82 11.65 -17.70
CA MET A 136 -5.20 10.90 -16.50
C MET A 136 -4.28 9.69 -16.30
N ASN A 137 -4.10 9.35 -15.03
CA ASN A 137 -3.42 8.14 -14.59
C ASN A 137 -4.41 7.21 -13.92
N GLU A 138 -4.16 5.91 -14.01
CA GLU A 138 -4.92 4.93 -13.25
C GLU A 138 -4.83 5.21 -11.74
N CYS A 139 -5.96 5.10 -11.04
CA CYS A 139 -5.98 5.29 -9.60
C CYS A 139 -5.30 4.11 -8.90
N ARG A 140 -4.07 4.32 -8.43
CA ARG A 140 -3.29 3.31 -7.70
C ARG A 140 -3.98 2.70 -6.48
N LYS A 141 -4.92 3.42 -5.83
CA LYS A 141 -5.60 2.91 -4.62
C LYS A 141 -6.63 1.83 -4.94
N CYS A 142 -7.29 1.91 -6.09
CA CYS A 142 -8.31 0.94 -6.52
C CYS A 142 -7.92 0.20 -7.81
N SER A 143 -6.69 0.34 -8.28
CA SER A 143 -6.17 -0.28 -9.50
C SER A 143 -7.13 -0.14 -10.69
N GLY A 144 -7.59 1.08 -10.94
CA GLY A 144 -8.50 1.36 -12.07
C GLY A 144 -9.97 0.99 -11.85
N ARG A 145 -10.31 0.27 -10.77
CA ARG A 145 -11.66 -0.32 -10.56
C ARG A 145 -12.73 0.67 -10.11
N GLY A 146 -12.32 1.81 -9.56
CA GLY A 146 -13.25 2.80 -9.00
C GLY A 146 -13.82 2.44 -7.63
N ASN A 147 -13.82 1.17 -7.23
CA ASN A 147 -14.36 0.69 -5.96
C ASN A 147 -13.30 0.05 -5.05
N LEU A 148 -13.53 0.14 -3.74
CA LEU A 148 -12.72 -0.49 -2.70
C LEU A 148 -13.58 -1.45 -1.89
N ARG A 149 -13.03 -2.62 -1.60
CA ARG A 149 -13.58 -3.58 -0.65
C ARG A 149 -12.99 -3.27 0.73
N TRP A 150 -13.85 -3.01 1.70
CA TRP A 150 -13.52 -2.72 3.09
C TRP A 150 -13.93 -3.88 3.97
N PHE A 151 -13.08 -4.25 4.91
CA PHE A 151 -13.37 -5.28 5.90
C PHE A 151 -12.57 -5.02 7.18
N ILE A 152 -12.97 -5.67 8.27
CA ILE A 152 -12.18 -5.66 9.51
C ILE A 152 -11.13 -6.76 9.39
N GLN A 153 -9.87 -6.41 9.57
CA GLN A 153 -8.76 -7.35 9.67
C GLN A 153 -8.45 -7.59 11.15
N LEU A 154 -8.51 -8.86 11.55
CA LEU A 154 -8.01 -9.35 12.84
C LEU A 154 -6.52 -9.65 12.70
N THR A 155 -5.72 -9.10 13.60
CA THR A 155 -4.31 -9.43 13.77
C THR A 155 -4.15 -10.20 15.07
N VAL A 156 -3.68 -11.44 14.97
CA VAL A 156 -3.35 -12.30 16.11
C VAL A 156 -1.83 -12.40 16.21
N LYS A 157 -1.29 -12.19 17.40
CA LYS A 157 0.13 -12.34 17.70
C LYS A 157 0.30 -13.30 18.87
N TRP A 158 1.33 -14.14 18.78
CA TRP A 158 1.80 -14.98 19.86
C TRP A 158 3.24 -14.62 20.22
#